data_AF-A0AAV9XB73-F1
#
_entry.id   AF-A0AAV9XB73-F1
#
_cell.length_a   1.000
_cell.length_b   1.000
_cell.length_c   1.000
_cell.angle_alpha   90.00
_cell.angle_beta   90.00
_cell.angle_gamma   90.00
#
_symmetry.space_group_name_H-M   'P 1'
#
loop_
_entity.id
_entity.type
_entity.pdbx_description
1 polymer ?
#
loop_
_entity_poly.entity_id
_entity_poly.type
_entity_poly.pdbx_seq_one_letter_code
_entity_poly.pdbx_strand_id
1 'polypeptide(L)'
;MDYDEWTGGTVTSTYRESYAATLGKLADLAYNGKFDKAVDMVEEQGLKNTWRLRTPDEYENHPPTGWTVLHQAALLPTATLSHIDRLISLGFYRSLRTLDTKETAYDIAVRSGRDRNILAALKPRPRREVDEATIKNLQKGLDAVVNGRVSDLIEENKFRIPPIEVLLELPSLHIWCPIPGFYGGFHIKMKEDNTLELDSFCRVVGGSEETHEVYLDGTYKRTSQGSGY
;
A
#
# COMPACT_ATOMS: atom_id res chain seq x y z
N MET A 1 2.93 -18.03 -7.82
CA MET A 1 3.81 -16.85 -7.86
C MET A 1 3.72 -16.19 -6.49
N ASP A 2 4.84 -15.81 -5.90
CA ASP A 2 4.89 -15.20 -4.57
C ASP A 2 4.88 -13.67 -4.74
N TYR A 3 3.70 -13.06 -4.61
CA TYR A 3 3.50 -11.61 -4.67
C TYR A 3 2.71 -11.15 -3.45
N ASP A 4 2.96 -9.92 -3.01
CA ASP A 4 2.11 -9.29 -1.99
C ASP A 4 0.86 -8.67 -2.65
N GLU A 5 -0.21 -8.47 -1.89
CA GLU A 5 -1.44 -7.81 -2.36
C GLU A 5 -1.56 -6.41 -1.76
N TRP A 6 -1.83 -5.44 -2.62
CA TRP A 6 -2.03 -4.06 -2.23
C TRP A 6 -3.49 -3.75 -1.89
N THR A 7 -3.72 -3.13 -0.75
CA THR A 7 -5.04 -2.61 -0.34
C THR A 7 -5.04 -1.10 -0.42
N GLY A 8 -5.51 -0.55 -1.55
CA GLY A 8 -5.42 0.89 -1.84
C GLY A 8 -6.67 1.72 -1.56
N GLY A 9 -7.83 1.07 -1.37
CA GLY A 9 -9.10 1.78 -1.20
C GLY A 9 -9.14 2.61 0.08
N THR A 10 -9.78 3.78 0.02
CA THR A 10 -9.85 4.70 1.16
C THR A 10 -11.27 5.05 1.60
N VAL A 11 -12.27 4.69 0.80
CA VAL A 11 -13.69 4.86 1.13
C VAL A 11 -14.35 3.53 1.46
N THR A 12 -15.38 3.56 2.30
CA THR A 12 -16.09 2.35 2.73
C THR A 12 -16.86 1.67 1.61
N SER A 13 -17.34 2.43 0.61
CA SER A 13 -18.06 1.91 -0.56
C SER A 13 -17.22 0.99 -1.44
N THR A 14 -15.90 1.05 -1.33
CA THR A 14 -14.97 0.17 -2.08
C THR A 14 -15.05 -1.28 -1.63
N TYR A 15 -15.43 -1.53 -0.39
CA TYR A 15 -15.38 -2.87 0.21
C TYR A 15 -16.75 -3.29 0.75
N ARG A 16 -16.89 -4.59 1.05
CA ARG A 16 -18.04 -5.10 1.79
C ARG A 16 -18.11 -4.42 3.16
N GLU A 17 -19.32 -4.10 3.60
CA GLU A 17 -19.57 -3.41 4.86
C GLU A 17 -18.92 -4.11 6.06
N SER A 18 -19.02 -5.44 6.13
CA SER A 18 -18.40 -6.24 7.20
C SER A 18 -16.86 -6.10 7.22
N TYR A 19 -16.22 -6.02 6.06
CA TYR A 19 -14.78 -5.81 5.95
C TYR A 19 -14.42 -4.38 6.40
N ALA A 20 -15.14 -3.37 5.90
CA ALA A 20 -14.93 -1.98 6.30
C ALA A 20 -15.10 -1.77 7.83
N ALA A 21 -16.12 -2.39 8.43
CA ALA A 21 -16.33 -2.37 9.86
C ALA A 21 -15.18 -3.05 10.64
N THR A 22 -14.61 -4.11 10.07
CA THR A 22 -13.45 -4.80 10.64
C THR A 22 -12.20 -3.92 10.61
N LEU A 23 -11.95 -3.20 9.50
CA LEU A 23 -10.87 -2.20 9.43
C LEU A 23 -11.06 -1.07 10.45
N GLY A 24 -12.29 -0.59 10.63
CA GLY A 24 -12.64 0.41 11.64
C GLY A 24 -12.29 -0.07 13.05
N LYS A 25 -12.71 -1.30 13.41
CA LYS A 25 -12.38 -1.90 14.71
C LYS A 25 -10.87 -2.02 14.93
N LEU A 26 -10.13 -2.48 13.93
CA LEU A 26 -8.66 -2.58 14.02
C LEU A 26 -8.02 -1.20 14.24
N ALA A 27 -8.48 -0.19 13.50
CA ALA A 27 -8.01 1.19 13.67
C ALA A 27 -8.33 1.73 15.06
N ASP A 28 -9.51 1.42 15.64
CA ASP A 28 -9.85 1.79 17.02
C ASP A 28 -8.95 1.12 18.05
N LEU A 29 -8.64 -0.18 17.88
CA LEU A 29 -7.72 -0.87 18.79
C LEU A 29 -6.34 -0.20 18.78
N ALA A 30 -5.81 0.07 17.60
CA ALA A 30 -4.51 0.72 17.43
C ALA A 30 -4.50 2.15 17.97
N TYR A 31 -5.52 2.96 17.65
CA TYR A 31 -5.66 4.33 18.13
C TYR A 31 -5.76 4.42 19.66
N ASN A 32 -6.44 3.45 20.29
CA ASN A 32 -6.56 3.37 21.75
C ASN A 32 -5.38 2.63 22.42
N GLY A 33 -4.31 2.34 21.68
CA GLY A 33 -3.10 1.72 22.22
C GLY A 33 -3.25 0.27 22.69
N LYS A 34 -4.31 -0.44 22.27
CA LYS A 34 -4.61 -1.84 22.63
C LYS A 34 -3.87 -2.81 21.71
N PHE A 35 -2.54 -2.74 21.72
CA PHE A 35 -1.71 -3.40 20.71
C PHE A 35 -1.73 -4.93 20.76
N ASP A 36 -1.86 -5.56 21.94
CA ASP A 36 -2.02 -7.03 22.02
C ASP A 36 -3.21 -7.49 21.16
N LYS A 37 -4.39 -6.88 21.40
CA LYS A 37 -5.61 -7.17 20.64
C LYS A 37 -5.51 -6.77 19.17
N ALA A 38 -4.81 -5.69 18.85
CA ALA A 38 -4.62 -5.27 17.48
C ALA A 38 -3.76 -6.27 16.71
N VAL A 39 -2.69 -6.79 17.32
CA VAL A 39 -1.83 -7.82 16.75
C VAL A 39 -2.60 -9.13 16.57
N ASP A 40 -3.32 -9.59 17.61
CA ASP A 40 -4.18 -10.79 17.51
C ASP A 40 -5.16 -10.66 16.33
N MET A 41 -5.83 -9.51 16.22
CA MET A 41 -6.79 -9.26 15.15
C MET A 41 -6.15 -9.20 13.76
N VAL A 42 -4.94 -8.63 13.63
CA VAL A 42 -4.16 -8.67 12.38
C VAL A 42 -3.88 -10.12 11.97
N GLU A 43 -3.47 -10.96 12.91
CA GLU A 43 -3.14 -12.36 12.65
C GLU A 43 -4.35 -13.19 12.24
N GLU A 44 -5.43 -13.09 13.01
CA GLU A 44 -6.66 -13.85 12.77
C GLU A 44 -7.34 -13.49 11.44
N GLN A 45 -7.27 -12.21 11.06
CA GLN A 45 -7.99 -11.67 9.90
C GLN A 45 -7.09 -11.43 8.69
N GLY A 46 -5.76 -11.56 8.82
CA GLY A 46 -4.80 -11.26 7.76
C GLY A 46 -4.72 -9.79 7.36
N LEU A 47 -5.06 -8.86 8.26
CA LEU A 47 -5.23 -7.43 7.95
C LEU A 47 -3.92 -6.65 8.11
N LYS A 48 -3.04 -6.74 7.12
CA LYS A 48 -1.78 -5.98 7.09
C LYS A 48 -1.91 -4.70 6.26
N ASN A 49 -1.17 -3.66 6.67
CA ASN A 49 -1.06 -2.40 5.93
C ASN A 49 -2.38 -1.65 5.65
N THR A 50 -3.44 -1.97 6.38
CA THR A 50 -4.75 -1.32 6.24
C THR A 50 -4.88 -0.07 7.12
N TRP A 51 -5.79 0.82 6.77
CA TRP A 51 -6.13 2.03 7.52
C TRP A 51 -7.65 2.16 7.67
N ARG A 52 -8.08 3.11 8.52
CA ARG A 52 -9.50 3.48 8.64
C ARG A 52 -10.00 4.07 7.32
N LEU A 53 -11.06 3.48 6.81
CA LEU A 53 -11.80 4.00 5.65
C LEU A 53 -12.76 5.12 6.09
N ARG A 54 -13.14 5.99 5.15
CA ARG A 54 -14.15 7.02 5.34
C ARG A 54 -15.42 6.70 4.59
N THR A 55 -16.57 7.10 5.10
CA THR A 55 -17.77 7.12 4.24
C THR A 55 -17.57 8.14 3.11
N PRO A 56 -18.27 8.03 1.97
CA PRO A 56 -18.21 9.03 0.92
C PRO A 56 -18.47 10.46 1.44
N ASP A 57 -19.44 10.62 2.34
CA ASP A 57 -19.79 11.92 2.93
C ASP A 57 -18.71 12.47 3.87
N GLU A 58 -18.03 11.58 4.62
CA GLU A 58 -16.93 11.97 5.50
C GLU A 58 -15.68 12.35 4.71
N TYR A 59 -15.43 11.73 3.56
CA TYR A 59 -14.18 11.87 2.82
C TYR A 59 -13.82 13.33 2.51
N GLU A 60 -14.80 14.13 2.10
CA GLU A 60 -14.60 15.55 1.73
C GLU A 60 -14.21 16.43 2.92
N ASN A 61 -14.75 16.15 4.11
CA ASN A 61 -14.54 16.97 5.30
C ASN A 61 -13.46 16.42 6.24
N HIS A 62 -13.25 15.10 6.20
CA HIS A 62 -12.36 14.34 7.08
C HIS A 62 -11.66 13.26 6.26
N PRO A 63 -10.73 13.63 5.36
CA PRO A 63 -10.06 12.68 4.50
C PRO A 63 -9.37 11.57 5.31
N PRO A 64 -9.19 10.38 4.71
CA PRO A 64 -8.47 9.27 5.33
C PRO A 64 -7.04 9.68 5.67
N THR A 65 -6.60 9.36 6.89
CA THR A 65 -5.24 9.69 7.32
C THR A 65 -4.22 8.66 6.84
N GLY A 66 -4.65 7.45 6.46
CA GLY A 66 -3.75 6.37 6.03
C GLY A 66 -2.91 5.77 7.16
N TRP A 67 -3.28 6.02 8.42
CA TRP A 67 -2.57 5.46 9.56
C TRP A 67 -2.86 3.97 9.70
N THR A 68 -1.79 3.16 9.64
CA THR A 68 -1.83 1.73 9.92
C THR A 68 -1.54 1.46 11.40
N VAL A 69 -1.69 0.20 11.83
CA VAL A 69 -1.32 -0.24 13.18
C VAL A 69 0.15 0.07 13.49
N LEU A 70 1.04 -0.08 12.51
CA LEU A 70 2.48 0.22 12.69
C LEU A 70 2.75 1.70 12.95
N HIS A 71 2.02 2.61 12.27
CA HIS A 71 2.13 4.05 12.53
C HIS A 71 1.65 4.42 13.94
N GLN A 72 0.53 3.83 14.39
CA GLN A 72 0.05 4.02 15.76
C GLN A 72 1.03 3.47 16.79
N ALA A 73 1.63 2.30 16.52
CA ALA A 73 2.65 1.69 17.38
C ALA A 73 3.92 2.54 17.48
N ALA A 74 4.30 3.23 16.41
CA ALA A 74 5.40 4.19 16.43
C ALA A 74 5.10 5.42 17.30
N LEU A 75 3.84 5.86 17.35
CA LEU A 75 3.41 7.04 18.11
C LEU A 75 3.27 6.74 19.62
N LEU A 76 2.53 5.68 19.97
CA LEU A 76 1.95 5.52 21.31
C LEU A 76 2.85 4.73 22.27
N PRO A 77 3.12 5.22 23.50
CA PRO A 77 4.01 4.58 24.48
C PRO A 77 3.60 3.16 24.88
N THR A 78 2.32 2.81 24.69
CA THR A 78 1.81 1.46 25.00
C THR A 78 2.31 0.38 24.03
N ALA A 79 2.83 0.74 22.86
CA ALA A 79 3.49 -0.23 21.97
C ALA A 79 4.88 -0.59 22.50
N THR A 80 5.17 -1.88 22.56
CA THR A 80 6.48 -2.42 22.90
C THR A 80 7.25 -2.76 21.63
N LEU A 81 8.57 -2.99 21.76
CA LEU A 81 9.38 -3.53 20.67
C LEU A 81 8.83 -4.85 20.14
N SER A 82 8.31 -5.72 21.02
CA SER A 82 7.69 -7.00 20.64
C SER A 82 6.48 -6.80 19.71
N HIS A 83 5.61 -5.82 19.99
CA HIS A 83 4.48 -5.51 19.11
C HIS A 83 4.97 -5.07 17.73
N ILE A 84 5.98 -4.20 17.68
CA ILE A 84 6.52 -3.67 16.42
C ILE A 84 7.18 -4.79 15.60
N ASP A 85 8.04 -5.60 16.22
CA ASP A 85 8.68 -6.73 15.56
C ASP A 85 7.66 -7.74 15.05
N ARG A 86 6.57 -7.96 15.82
CA ARG A 86 5.49 -8.85 15.40
C ARG A 86 4.74 -8.29 14.19
N LEU A 87 4.32 -7.03 14.20
CA LEU A 87 3.66 -6.38 13.06
C LEU A 87 4.54 -6.44 11.81
N ILE A 88 5.83 -6.15 11.94
CA ILE A 88 6.81 -6.29 10.87
C ILE A 88 6.85 -7.72 10.33
N SER A 89 6.90 -8.72 11.22
CA SER A 89 6.92 -10.14 10.81
C SER A 89 5.65 -10.57 10.07
N LEU A 90 4.54 -9.88 10.31
CA LEU A 90 3.26 -10.07 9.63
C LEU A 90 3.17 -9.31 8.30
N GLY A 91 4.26 -8.68 7.85
CA GLY A 91 4.36 -8.04 6.55
C GLY A 91 3.93 -6.57 6.54
N PHE A 92 3.97 -5.88 7.68
CA PHE A 92 3.79 -4.42 7.67
C PHE A 92 4.97 -3.73 6.98
N TYR A 93 4.67 -2.79 6.08
CA TYR A 93 5.66 -2.02 5.34
C TYR A 93 6.21 -0.89 6.20
N ARG A 94 7.54 -0.80 6.30
CA ARG A 94 8.22 0.29 6.99
C ARG A 94 8.28 1.56 6.14
N SER A 95 8.35 1.40 4.83
CA SER A 95 8.40 2.52 3.87
C SER A 95 7.04 3.14 3.57
N LEU A 96 5.93 2.51 4.00
CA LEU A 96 4.59 3.06 3.81
C LEU A 96 4.46 4.37 4.58
N ARG A 97 4.07 5.43 3.85
CA ARG A 97 3.79 6.75 4.41
C ARG A 97 2.29 6.92 4.66
N THR A 98 1.95 7.65 5.72
CA THR A 98 0.59 8.16 5.96
C THR A 98 0.09 8.98 4.77
N LEU A 99 -1.24 9.08 4.62
CA LEU A 99 -1.86 9.88 3.56
C LEU A 99 -1.84 11.37 3.88
N ASP A 100 -1.95 11.73 5.16
CA ASP A 100 -2.07 13.11 5.63
C ASP A 100 -0.71 13.79 5.81
N THR A 101 0.17 13.22 6.64
CA THR A 101 1.45 13.85 7.01
C THR A 101 2.61 13.42 6.11
N LYS A 102 2.43 12.37 5.30
CA LYS A 102 3.47 11.75 4.47
C LYS A 102 4.65 11.20 5.29
N GLU A 103 4.44 10.94 6.58
CA GLU A 103 5.45 10.37 7.48
C GLU A 103 5.41 8.83 7.42
N THR A 104 6.57 8.18 7.50
CA THR A 104 6.66 6.74 7.78
C THR A 104 6.48 6.48 9.28
N ALA A 105 6.29 5.21 9.67
CA ALA A 105 6.33 4.82 11.08
C ALA A 105 7.67 5.19 11.74
N TYR A 106 8.79 5.15 11.02
CA TYR A 106 10.08 5.60 11.53
C TYR A 106 10.09 7.10 11.83
N ASP A 107 9.59 7.93 10.90
CA ASP A 107 9.55 9.39 11.07
C ASP A 107 8.69 9.79 12.28
N ILE A 108 7.53 9.14 12.44
CA ILE A 108 6.67 9.31 13.61
C ILE A 108 7.41 8.93 14.88
N ALA A 109 8.09 7.78 14.91
CA ALA A 109 8.83 7.33 16.09
C ALA A 109 9.98 8.28 16.48
N VAL A 110 10.68 8.86 15.49
CA VAL A 110 11.71 9.89 15.72
C VAL A 110 11.09 11.11 16.38
N ARG A 111 10.01 11.66 15.80
CA ARG A 111 9.34 12.86 16.32
C ARG A 111 8.72 12.63 17.70
N SER A 112 8.26 11.41 17.98
CA SER A 112 7.69 11.01 19.27
C SER A 112 8.74 10.63 20.32
N GLY A 113 10.04 10.70 20.00
CA GLY A 113 11.11 10.43 20.96
C GLY A 113 11.18 8.97 21.42
N ARG A 114 10.85 8.02 20.53
CA ARG A 114 10.93 6.58 20.83
C ARG A 114 12.36 6.13 21.06
N ASP A 115 12.52 5.06 21.82
CA ASP A 115 13.84 4.51 22.12
C ASP A 115 14.56 3.97 20.88
N ARG A 116 15.88 3.86 20.99
CA ARG A 116 16.76 3.48 19.89
C ARG A 116 16.45 2.11 19.27
N ASN A 117 15.96 1.15 20.05
CA ASN A 117 15.66 -0.19 19.52
C ASN A 117 14.39 -0.14 18.65
N ILE A 118 13.37 0.60 19.08
CA ILE A 118 12.18 0.87 18.27
C ILE A 118 12.54 1.59 16.96
N LEU A 119 13.39 2.62 17.03
CA LEU A 119 13.86 3.33 15.82
C LEU A 119 14.58 2.38 14.86
N ALA A 120 15.44 1.51 15.37
CA ALA A 120 16.18 0.54 14.55
C ALA A 120 15.27 -0.52 13.90
N ALA A 121 14.19 -0.92 14.58
CA ALA A 121 13.21 -1.86 14.06
C ALA A 121 12.35 -1.23 12.95
N LEU A 122 11.93 0.03 13.12
CA LEU A 122 11.04 0.74 12.19
C LEU A 122 11.74 1.33 10.97
N LYS A 123 13.06 1.54 11.01
CA LYS A 123 13.80 2.15 9.90
C LYS A 123 13.56 1.37 8.59
N PRO A 124 13.11 2.03 7.49
CA PRO A 124 12.92 1.38 6.19
C PRO A 124 14.17 0.63 5.72
N ARG A 125 13.96 -0.53 5.09
CA ARG A 125 15.03 -1.41 4.60
C ARG A 125 14.71 -1.84 3.16
N PRO A 126 14.95 -0.96 2.16
CA PRO A 126 14.76 -1.35 0.78
C PRO A 126 15.67 -2.54 0.45
N ARG A 127 15.14 -3.50 -0.30
CA ARG A 127 15.90 -4.63 -0.87
C ARG A 127 16.78 -4.19 -2.03
N ARG A 128 16.42 -3.06 -2.62
CA ARG A 128 17.07 -2.49 -3.79
C ARG A 128 17.13 -0.98 -3.64
N GLU A 129 18.36 -0.48 -3.65
CA GLU A 129 18.62 0.94 -3.56
C GLU A 129 18.35 1.60 -4.92
N VAL A 130 17.45 2.57 -4.91
CA VAL A 130 17.10 3.42 -6.05
C VAL A 130 17.05 4.85 -5.52
N ASP A 131 17.63 5.79 -6.24
CA ASP A 131 17.66 7.19 -5.80
C ASP A 131 16.25 7.82 -5.83
N GLU A 132 16.06 8.86 -5.03
CA GLU A 132 14.76 9.52 -4.84
C GLU A 132 14.19 10.11 -6.14
N ALA A 133 15.04 10.61 -7.04
CA ALA A 133 14.58 11.18 -8.32
C ALA A 133 14.03 10.07 -9.22
N THR A 134 14.73 8.94 -9.30
CA THR A 134 14.26 7.75 -10.01
C THR A 134 12.97 7.19 -9.41
N ILE A 135 12.86 7.08 -8.07
CA ILE A 135 11.62 6.64 -7.40
C ILE A 135 10.44 7.52 -7.80
N LYS A 136 10.61 8.84 -7.79
CA LYS A 136 9.57 9.81 -8.17
C LYS A 136 9.18 9.67 -9.65
N ASN A 137 10.16 9.49 -10.53
CA ASN A 137 9.91 9.30 -11.95
C ASN A 137 9.16 8.00 -12.23
N LEU A 138 9.58 6.90 -11.61
CA LEU A 138 8.91 5.60 -11.70
C LEU A 138 7.47 5.68 -11.16
N GLN A 139 7.25 6.35 -10.03
CA GLN A 139 5.90 6.57 -9.50
C GLN A 139 5.02 7.33 -10.49
N LYS A 140 5.55 8.41 -11.08
CA LYS A 140 4.81 9.19 -12.08
C LYS A 140 4.43 8.35 -13.31
N GLY A 141 5.35 7.52 -13.79
CA GLY A 141 5.06 6.62 -14.92
C GLY A 141 4.06 5.52 -14.57
N LEU A 142 4.18 4.93 -13.38
CA LEU A 142 3.19 3.98 -12.83
C LEU A 142 1.80 4.60 -12.76
N ASP A 143 1.68 5.79 -12.16
CA ASP A 143 0.42 6.50 -12.04
C ASP A 143 -0.17 6.81 -13.42
N ALA A 144 0.66 7.21 -14.39
CA ALA A 144 0.20 7.50 -15.75
C ALA A 144 -0.36 6.26 -16.46
N VAL A 145 0.30 5.10 -16.34
CA VAL A 145 -0.18 3.85 -16.94
C VAL A 145 -1.48 3.39 -16.30
N VAL A 146 -1.56 3.40 -14.97
CA VAL A 146 -2.78 2.95 -14.26
C VAL A 146 -3.95 3.89 -14.55
N ASN A 147 -3.76 5.21 -14.44
CA ASN A 147 -4.83 6.17 -14.72
C ASN A 147 -5.25 6.17 -16.19
N GLY A 148 -4.31 5.97 -17.13
CA GLY A 148 -4.65 5.82 -18.55
C GLY A 148 -5.58 4.64 -18.85
N ARG A 149 -5.69 3.69 -17.92
CA ARG A 149 -6.48 2.47 -18.07
C ARG A 149 -7.76 2.45 -17.24
N VAL A 150 -7.72 2.99 -16.02
CA VAL A 150 -8.78 2.84 -15.00
C VAL A 150 -9.04 4.13 -14.20
N SER A 151 -8.78 5.31 -14.76
CA SER A 151 -8.96 6.61 -14.08
C SER A 151 -10.28 6.72 -13.33
N ASP A 152 -11.39 6.37 -13.98
CA ASP A 152 -12.74 6.54 -13.42
C ASP A 152 -12.91 5.68 -12.15
N LEU A 153 -12.38 4.46 -12.15
CA LEU A 153 -12.42 3.56 -11.00
C LEU A 153 -11.51 4.03 -9.87
N ILE A 154 -10.35 4.60 -10.19
CA ILE A 154 -9.45 5.21 -9.21
C ILE A 154 -10.14 6.41 -8.54
N GLU A 155 -10.78 7.28 -9.31
CA GLU A 155 -11.49 8.45 -8.81
C GLU A 155 -12.74 8.10 -8.00
N GLU A 156 -13.53 7.12 -8.45
CA GLU A 156 -14.73 6.62 -7.77
C GLU A 156 -14.37 6.02 -6.40
N ASN A 157 -13.32 5.18 -6.36
CA ASN A 157 -12.91 4.46 -5.16
C ASN A 157 -11.90 5.23 -4.30
N LYS A 158 -11.52 6.44 -4.72
CA LYS A 158 -10.44 7.24 -4.11
C LYS A 158 -9.19 6.38 -3.88
N PHE A 159 -8.88 5.52 -4.84
CA PHE A 159 -7.95 4.42 -4.64
C PHE A 159 -6.50 4.91 -4.69
N ARG A 160 -5.72 4.58 -3.67
CA ARG A 160 -4.29 4.87 -3.63
C ARG A 160 -3.53 3.80 -4.42
N ILE A 161 -2.77 4.19 -5.43
CA ILE A 161 -1.82 3.31 -6.13
C ILE A 161 -0.63 3.00 -5.19
N PRO A 162 -0.06 1.76 -5.18
CA PRO A 162 1.05 1.43 -4.31
C PRO A 162 2.26 2.33 -4.58
N PRO A 163 2.90 2.88 -3.54
CA PRO A 163 4.12 3.66 -3.71
C PRO A 163 5.31 2.77 -4.08
N ILE A 164 6.22 3.25 -4.92
CA ILE A 164 7.43 2.51 -5.33
C ILE A 164 8.29 2.09 -4.13
N GLU A 165 8.35 2.90 -3.08
CA GLU A 165 9.13 2.57 -1.88
C GLU A 165 8.60 1.33 -1.14
N VAL A 166 7.30 1.04 -1.24
CA VAL A 166 6.72 -0.22 -0.73
C VAL A 166 7.18 -1.39 -1.59
N LEU A 167 7.14 -1.25 -2.92
CA LEU A 167 7.62 -2.27 -3.84
C LEU A 167 9.09 -2.62 -3.60
N LEU A 168 9.93 -1.62 -3.34
CA LEU A 168 11.36 -1.78 -3.04
C LEU A 168 11.64 -2.49 -1.72
N GLU A 169 10.69 -2.55 -0.77
CA GLU A 169 10.84 -3.29 0.48
C GLU A 169 10.49 -4.79 0.31
N LEU A 170 9.71 -5.15 -0.71
CA LEU A 170 9.24 -6.52 -0.92
C LEU A 170 10.36 -7.47 -1.36
N PRO A 171 10.44 -8.69 -0.81
CA PRO A 171 11.43 -9.69 -1.22
C PRO A 171 11.36 -10.05 -2.71
N SER A 172 10.15 -10.15 -3.28
CA SER A 172 9.92 -10.49 -4.68
C SER A 172 10.01 -9.29 -5.62
N LEU A 173 10.06 -8.06 -5.08
CA LEU A 173 9.89 -6.82 -5.83
C LEU A 173 8.68 -6.86 -6.77
N HIS A 174 7.61 -7.54 -6.32
CA HIS A 174 6.39 -7.80 -7.10
C HIS A 174 5.17 -7.67 -6.19
N ILE A 175 4.25 -6.79 -6.59
CA ILE A 175 2.98 -6.55 -5.90
C ILE A 175 1.82 -6.71 -6.87
N TRP A 176 0.75 -7.35 -6.40
CA TRP A 176 -0.55 -7.36 -7.05
C TRP A 176 -1.39 -6.19 -6.55
N CYS A 177 -1.88 -5.37 -7.48
CA CYS A 177 -2.73 -4.22 -7.22
C CYS A 177 -4.12 -4.49 -7.80
N PRO A 178 -5.05 -5.09 -7.03
CA PRO A 178 -6.42 -5.26 -7.46
C PRO A 178 -7.12 -3.91 -7.57
N ILE A 179 -7.81 -3.67 -8.69
CA ILE A 179 -8.57 -2.44 -8.88
C ILE A 179 -10.07 -2.74 -8.68
N PRO A 180 -10.71 -2.15 -7.65
CA PRO A 180 -12.15 -2.30 -7.43
C PRO A 180 -12.96 -1.92 -8.67
N GLY A 181 -13.96 -2.74 -9.03
CA GLY A 181 -14.77 -2.54 -10.23
C GLY A 181 -14.11 -2.95 -11.56
N PHE A 182 -12.80 -3.20 -11.59
CA PHE A 182 -12.09 -3.58 -12.81
C PHE A 182 -12.14 -5.09 -13.10
N TYR A 183 -12.60 -5.92 -12.16
CA TYR A 183 -12.59 -7.41 -12.29
C TYR A 183 -11.20 -7.95 -12.67
N GLY A 184 -10.17 -7.35 -12.09
CA GLY A 184 -8.77 -7.53 -12.45
C GLY A 184 -7.88 -6.55 -11.70
N GLY A 185 -6.74 -6.22 -12.27
CA GLY A 185 -5.77 -5.33 -11.64
C GLY A 185 -4.43 -5.33 -12.36
N PHE A 186 -3.39 -4.94 -11.63
CA PHE A 186 -2.03 -4.80 -12.15
C PHE A 186 -1.06 -5.65 -11.33
N HIS A 187 -0.33 -6.53 -12.00
CA HIS A 187 0.95 -7.05 -11.51
C HIS A 187 2.01 -6.00 -11.77
N ILE A 188 2.57 -5.44 -10.69
CA ILE A 188 3.61 -4.40 -10.75
C ILE A 188 4.91 -5.03 -10.25
N LYS A 189 5.91 -5.12 -11.12
CA LYS A 189 7.17 -5.80 -10.84
C LYS A 189 8.37 -4.93 -11.20
N MET A 190 9.36 -4.86 -10.33
CA MET A 190 10.65 -4.25 -10.64
C MET A 190 11.56 -5.27 -11.34
N LYS A 191 12.01 -4.97 -12.57
CA LYS A 191 13.00 -5.77 -13.32
C LYS A 191 14.41 -5.52 -12.83
N GLU A 192 15.37 -6.38 -13.16
CA GLU A 192 16.76 -6.28 -12.70
C GLU A 192 17.45 -4.95 -13.08
N ASP A 193 17.06 -4.33 -14.19
CA ASP A 193 17.56 -3.04 -14.67
C ASP A 193 16.84 -1.82 -14.05
N ASN A 194 16.03 -2.04 -13.02
CA ASN A 194 15.21 -1.04 -12.32
C ASN A 194 14.06 -0.44 -13.15
N THR A 195 13.72 -1.03 -14.29
CA THR A 195 12.46 -0.72 -14.98
C THR A 195 11.28 -1.38 -14.28
N LEU A 196 10.09 -0.77 -14.38
CA LEU A 196 8.86 -1.41 -13.91
C LEU A 196 8.16 -2.10 -15.06
N GLU A 197 7.78 -3.35 -14.83
CA GLU A 197 6.81 -4.08 -15.64
C GLU A 197 5.43 -3.97 -14.99
N LEU A 198 4.45 -3.56 -15.78
CA LEU A 198 3.05 -3.55 -15.39
C LEU A 198 2.29 -4.47 -16.33
N ASP A 199 1.93 -5.63 -15.83
CA ASP A 199 1.02 -6.52 -16.52
C ASP A 199 -0.38 -6.38 -15.95
N SER A 200 -1.37 -6.22 -16.82
CA SER A 200 -2.73 -5.95 -16.40
C SER A 200 -3.70 -6.76 -17.21
N PHE A 201 -4.66 -7.36 -16.51
CA PHE A 201 -5.67 -8.22 -17.08
C PHE A 201 -7.03 -7.92 -16.46
N CYS A 202 -8.07 -8.18 -17.24
CA CYS A 202 -9.46 -8.04 -16.84
C CYS A 202 -10.20 -9.34 -17.20
N ARG A 203 -10.96 -9.93 -16.25
CA ARG A 203 -11.55 -11.28 -16.39
C ARG A 203 -12.90 -11.34 -17.13
N VAL A 204 -13.37 -10.26 -17.76
CA VAL A 204 -14.61 -10.29 -18.56
C VAL A 204 -14.39 -10.95 -19.91
N VAL A 205 -15.48 -11.47 -20.51
CA VAL A 205 -15.48 -12.06 -21.86
C VAL A 205 -14.94 -11.03 -22.87
N GLY A 206 -13.88 -11.40 -23.59
CA GLY A 206 -13.09 -10.48 -24.44
C GLY A 206 -11.91 -9.79 -23.74
N GLY A 207 -11.52 -10.24 -22.54
CA GLY A 207 -10.58 -9.60 -21.63
C GLY A 207 -9.33 -9.01 -22.30
N SER A 208 -8.91 -7.82 -21.87
CA SER A 208 -7.71 -7.16 -22.40
C SER A 208 -6.52 -7.37 -21.46
N GLU A 209 -5.51 -8.06 -21.98
CA GLU A 209 -4.19 -8.12 -21.36
C GLU A 209 -3.31 -7.05 -22.03
N GLU A 210 -2.66 -6.18 -21.26
CA GLU A 210 -1.59 -5.37 -21.85
C GLU A 210 -0.46 -5.22 -20.85
N THR A 211 0.76 -5.37 -21.36
CA THR A 211 1.98 -5.14 -20.61
C THR A 211 2.56 -3.78 -20.98
N HIS A 212 2.97 -3.04 -19.95
CA HIS A 212 3.70 -1.79 -20.07
C HIS A 212 5.04 -1.88 -19.36
N GLU A 213 6.02 -1.18 -19.90
CA GLU A 213 7.31 -0.93 -19.23
C GLU A 213 7.42 0.55 -18.89
N VAL A 214 7.80 0.86 -17.65
CA VAL A 214 8.14 2.22 -17.19
C VAL A 214 9.64 2.29 -16.96
N TYR A 215 10.30 3.25 -17.62
CA TYR A 215 11.73 3.47 -17.54
C TYR A 215 12.09 4.44 -16.41
N LEU A 216 13.37 4.52 -16.06
CA LEU A 216 13.90 5.29 -14.93
C LEU A 216 13.60 6.80 -14.99
N ASP A 217 13.37 7.35 -16.18
CA ASP A 217 12.98 8.74 -16.41
C ASP A 217 11.46 8.98 -16.29
N GLY A 218 10.68 7.92 -16.04
CA GLY A 218 9.23 7.94 -15.89
C GLY A 218 8.47 7.88 -17.21
N THR A 219 9.18 7.77 -18.34
CA THR A 219 8.55 7.45 -19.63
C THR A 219 8.11 6.00 -19.63
N TYR A 220 7.09 5.68 -20.43
CA TYR A 220 6.58 4.31 -20.51
C TYR A 220 6.24 3.93 -21.94
N LYS A 221 6.25 2.62 -22.20
CA LYS A 221 5.90 2.03 -23.48
C LYS A 221 5.00 0.82 -23.25
N ARG A 222 3.94 0.70 -24.06
CA ARG A 222 3.18 -0.55 -24.17
C ARG A 222 3.99 -1.56 -24.99
N THR A 223 4.27 -2.72 -24.41
CA THR A 223 5.13 -3.75 -25.00
C THR A 223 4.34 -4.94 -25.54
N SER A 224 3.12 -5.16 -25.06
CA SER A 224 2.21 -6.20 -25.56
C SER A 224 0.75 -5.77 -25.44
N GLN A 225 -0.13 -6.35 -26.25
CA GLN A 225 -1.58 -6.27 -26.10
C GLN A 225 -2.18 -7.61 -26.57
N GLY A 226 -2.77 -8.34 -25.63
CA GLY A 226 -3.52 -9.57 -25.88
C GLY A 226 -5.02 -9.30 -25.90
N SER A 227 -5.70 -9.72 -26.96
CA SER A 227 -7.16 -9.81 -26.99
C SER A 227 -7.55 -11.19 -26.45
N GLY A 228 -8.24 -11.23 -25.32
CA GLY A 228 -8.79 -12.47 -24.77
C GLY A 228 -9.83 -13.06 -25.73
N TYR A 229 -9.64 -14.34 -26.08
CA TYR A 229 -10.57 -15.13 -26.91
C TYR A 229 -11.91 -15.34 -26.23
#